data_AF-A0A9W4WW66-F1
#
_entry.id   AF-A0A9W4WW66-F1
#
_cell.length_a   1.000
_cell.length_b   1.000
_cell.length_c   1.000
_cell.angle_alpha   90.00
_cell.angle_beta   90.00
_cell.angle_gamma   90.00
#
_symmetry.space_group_name_H-M   'P 1'
#
loop_
_entity.id
_entity.type
_entity.pdbx_description
1 polymer ?
#
loop_
_entity_poly.entity_id
_entity_poly.type
_entity_poly.pdbx_seq_one_letter_code
_entity_poly.pdbx_strand_id
1 'polypeptide(L)'
;SSTNSSSSSLSQIFANIISVIQEQFSDIFDRIKDVNDYSLDQMCAVVSVDIFRLWMGVIGKDTIKGFYHGKNIKTENLKKIDA
;
A
#
# COMPACT_ATOMS: atom_id res chain seq x y z
N SER A 1 -28.62 -22.71 16.57
CA SER A 1 -27.35 -22.01 16.80
C SER A 1 -26.40 -22.36 15.69
N SER A 2 -26.08 -21.41 14.82
CA SER A 2 -25.18 -21.64 13.68
C SER A 2 -24.11 -20.56 13.72
N THR A 3 -22.90 -20.98 14.09
CA THR A 3 -21.69 -20.19 14.22
C THR A 3 -21.18 -19.83 12.82
N ASN A 4 -21.41 -18.61 12.38
CA ASN A 4 -20.78 -18.03 11.18
C ASN A 4 -20.07 -16.74 11.58
N SER A 5 -18.89 -16.85 12.18
CA SER A 5 -18.13 -15.70 12.70
C SER A 5 -16.66 -15.68 12.26
N SER A 6 -16.31 -16.36 11.16
CA SER A 6 -14.91 -16.51 10.72
C SER A 6 -14.42 -15.45 9.72
N SER A 7 -15.32 -14.73 9.03
CA SER A 7 -14.91 -13.72 8.04
C SER A 7 -14.36 -12.42 8.67
N SER A 8 -14.77 -12.13 9.91
CA SER A 8 -14.32 -10.95 10.66
C SER A 8 -12.85 -11.02 11.06
N SER A 9 -12.26 -12.21 11.25
CA SER A 9 -10.88 -12.33 11.72
C SER A 9 -9.88 -12.17 10.57
N LEU A 10 -10.16 -12.74 9.39
CA LEU A 10 -9.29 -12.66 8.22
C LEU A 10 -9.19 -11.23 7.68
N SER A 11 -10.31 -10.52 7.56
CA SER A 11 -10.32 -9.12 7.13
C SER A 11 -9.47 -8.23 8.04
N GLN A 12 -9.51 -8.48 9.35
CA GLN A 12 -8.70 -7.77 10.33
C GLN A 12 -7.21 -8.12 10.22
N ILE A 13 -6.88 -9.40 10.04
CA ILE A 13 -5.50 -9.85 9.83
C ILE A 13 -4.92 -9.20 8.57
N PHE A 14 -5.66 -9.17 7.46
CA PHE A 14 -5.23 -8.50 6.24
C PHE A 14 -5.03 -7.00 6.44
N ALA A 15 -5.96 -6.31 7.12
CA ALA A 15 -5.81 -4.89 7.42
C ALA A 15 -4.53 -4.61 8.24
N ASN A 16 -4.25 -5.46 9.24
CA ASN A 16 -3.03 -5.34 10.05
C ASN A 16 -1.76 -5.55 9.22
N ILE A 17 -1.73 -6.57 8.36
CA ILE A 17 -0.59 -6.83 7.47
C ILE A 17 -0.35 -5.65 6.53
N ILE A 18 -1.39 -5.12 5.89
CA ILE A 18 -1.26 -3.98 4.97
C ILE A 18 -0.80 -2.74 5.74
N SER A 19 -1.31 -2.52 6.95
CA SER A 19 -0.87 -1.41 7.80
C SER A 19 0.63 -1.48 8.11
N VAL A 20 1.14 -2.66 8.50
CA VAL A 20 2.57 -2.87 8.77
C VAL A 20 3.41 -2.66 7.51
N ILE A 21 2.97 -3.18 6.36
CA ILE A 21 3.67 -2.98 5.09
C ILE A 21 3.69 -1.50 4.71
N GLN A 22 2.59 -0.78 4.94
CA GLN A 22 2.50 0.64 4.64
C GLN A 22 3.44 1.46 5.52
N GLU A 23 3.51 1.16 6.82
CA GLU A 23 4.43 1.82 7.76
C GLU A 23 5.88 1.65 7.32
N GLN A 24 6.30 0.40 7.07
CA GLN A 24 7.66 0.13 6.59
C GLN A 24 7.95 0.77 5.23
N PHE A 25 6.95 0.78 4.33
CA PHE A 25 7.08 1.46 3.05
C PHE A 25 7.32 2.95 3.25
N SER A 26 6.51 3.62 4.06
CA SER A 26 6.64 5.06 4.32
C SER A 26 7.97 5.41 4.95
N ASP A 27 8.45 4.63 5.93
CA ASP A 27 9.75 4.86 6.57
C ASP A 27 10.91 4.79 5.56
N ILE A 28 10.93 3.78 4.69
CA ILE A 28 11.96 3.63 3.66
C ILE A 28 11.83 4.74 2.61
N PHE A 29 10.59 5.03 2.20
CA PHE A 29 10.27 6.06 1.23
C PHE A 29 10.77 7.43 1.69
N ASP A 30 10.52 7.81 2.95
CA ASP A 30 10.96 9.08 3.53
C ASP A 30 12.47 9.16 3.63
N ARG A 31 13.14 8.10 4.07
CA ARG A 31 14.61 8.07 4.12
C ARG A 31 15.24 8.31 2.75
N ILE A 32 14.72 7.69 1.70
CA ILE A 32 15.25 7.89 0.34
C ILE A 32 14.88 9.28 -0.17
N LYS A 33 13.65 9.72 0.03
CA LYS A 33 13.16 11.05 -0.35
C LYS A 33 14.04 12.15 0.23
N ASP A 34 14.34 12.07 1.53
CA ASP A 34 15.11 13.09 2.25
C ASP A 34 16.59 13.08 1.86
N VAL A 35 17.21 11.90 1.70
CA VAL A 35 18.61 11.80 1.26
C VAL A 35 18.83 12.36 -0.15
N ASN A 36 17.81 12.27 -1.01
CA ASN A 36 17.91 12.74 -2.41
C ASN A 36 17.26 14.12 -2.63
N ASP A 37 16.77 14.77 -1.57
CA ASP A 37 16.06 16.06 -1.63
C ASP A 37 14.90 16.05 -2.66
N TYR A 38 14.16 14.95 -2.70
CA TYR A 38 13.02 14.82 -3.58
C TYR A 38 11.75 15.41 -2.95
N SER A 39 10.97 16.12 -3.74
CA SER A 39 9.56 16.32 -3.42
C SER A 39 8.81 14.97 -3.44
N LEU A 40 7.68 14.90 -2.74
CA LEU A 40 6.83 13.72 -2.72
C LEU A 40 6.45 13.25 -4.14
N ASP A 41 6.15 14.18 -5.05
CA ASP A 41 5.76 13.86 -6.42
C ASP A 41 6.93 13.33 -7.26
N GLN A 42 8.14 13.85 -7.06
CA GLN A 42 9.35 13.33 -7.70
C GLN A 42 9.64 11.91 -7.23
N MET A 43 9.60 11.67 -5.92
CA MET A 43 9.83 10.34 -5.36
C MET A 43 8.78 9.33 -5.87
N CYS A 44 7.49 9.71 -5.92
CA CYS A 44 6.45 8.84 -6.47
C CYS A 44 6.67 8.53 -7.96
N ALA A 45 7.20 9.49 -8.75
CA ALA A 45 7.54 9.26 -10.15
C ALA A 45 8.72 8.29 -10.30
N VAL A 46 9.77 8.44 -9.47
CA VAL A 46 10.92 7.51 -9.43
C VAL A 46 10.47 6.08 -9.14
N VAL A 47 9.69 5.88 -8.07
CA VAL A 47 9.19 4.55 -7.69
C VAL A 47 8.29 3.96 -8.78
N SER A 48 7.43 4.77 -9.41
CA SER A 48 6.58 4.33 -10.52
C SER A 48 7.41 3.78 -11.70
N VAL A 49 8.50 4.48 -12.05
CA VAL A 49 9.43 4.05 -13.09
C VAL A 49 10.18 2.78 -12.68
N ASP A 50 10.64 2.67 -11.44
CA ASP A 50 11.38 1.49 -10.98
C ASP A 50 10.50 0.23 -10.95
N ILE A 51 9.25 0.33 -10.49
CA ILE A 51 8.27 -0.77 -10.56
C ILE A 51 8.05 -1.20 -12.00
N PHE A 52 7.88 -0.24 -12.92
CA PHE A 52 7.73 -0.52 -14.34
C PHE A 52 8.95 -1.26 -14.90
N ARG A 53 10.17 -0.81 -14.54
CA ARG A 53 11.44 -1.43 -14.98
C ARG A 53 11.64 -2.83 -14.42
N LEU A 54 11.13 -3.10 -13.22
CA LEU A 54 11.14 -4.43 -12.61
C LEU A 54 10.10 -5.40 -13.20
N TRP A 55 9.40 -5.02 -14.27
CA TRP A 55 8.34 -5.82 -14.89
C TRP A 55 7.19 -6.16 -13.93
N MET A 56 7.02 -5.39 -12.85
CA MET A 56 5.98 -5.59 -11.83
C MET A 56 4.63 -4.97 -12.25
N GLY A 57 4.49 -4.59 -13.53
CA GLY A 57 3.32 -3.92 -14.07
C GLY A 57 3.43 -2.39 -14.04
N VAL A 58 2.39 -1.72 -14.53
CA VAL A 58 2.29 -0.25 -14.55
C VAL A 58 1.52 0.20 -13.30
N ILE A 59 2.23 0.77 -12.33
CA ILE A 59 1.63 1.41 -11.16
C ILE A 59 1.83 2.91 -11.28
N GLY A 60 0.73 3.66 -11.32
CA GLY A 60 0.77 5.12 -11.43
C GLY A 60 1.24 5.79 -10.15
N LYS A 61 1.93 6.94 -10.28
CA LYS A 61 2.40 7.75 -9.16
C LYS A 61 1.31 8.10 -8.14
N ASP A 62 0.07 8.31 -8.58
CA ASP A 62 -1.03 8.67 -7.69
C ASP A 62 -1.47 7.49 -6.81
N THR A 63 -1.36 6.26 -7.31
CA THR A 63 -1.58 5.04 -6.52
C THR A 63 -0.53 4.91 -5.42
N ILE A 64 0.74 5.16 -5.75
CA ILE A 64 1.87 5.15 -4.80
C ILE A 64 1.66 6.23 -3.73
N LYS A 65 1.34 7.46 -4.15
CA LYS A 65 1.05 8.60 -3.26
C LYS A 65 -0.17 8.32 -2.36
N GLY A 66 -1.14 7.59 -2.85
CA GLY A 66 -2.29 7.14 -2.07
C GLY A 66 -1.92 6.09 -1.02
N PHE A 67 -1.05 5.14 -1.37
CA PHE A 67 -0.54 4.13 -0.45
C PHE A 67 0.33 4.76 0.65
N TYR A 68 1.25 5.66 0.30
CA TYR A 68 2.06 6.43 1.25
C TYR A 68 1.21 7.13 2.33
N HIS A 69 0.12 7.80 1.92
CA HIS A 69 -0.80 8.47 2.85
C HIS A 69 -1.83 7.56 3.54
N GLY A 70 -1.80 6.25 3.30
CA GLY A 70 -2.77 5.30 3.88
C GLY A 70 -4.20 5.43 3.36
N LYS A 71 -4.40 6.13 2.23
CA LYS A 71 -5.74 6.41 1.68
C LYS A 71 -6.41 5.19 1.05
N ASN A 72 -5.65 4.12 0.79
CA ASN A 72 -6.11 2.92 0.06
C ASN A 72 -6.47 1.72 0.95
N ILE A 73 -6.26 1.80 2.28
CA ILE A 73 -6.60 0.71 3.21
C ILE A 73 -8.05 0.88 3.70
N LYS A 74 -9.02 0.71 2.80
CA LYS A 74 -10.41 0.50 3.19
C LYS A 74 -10.69 -0.99 3.22
N THR A 75 -11.22 -1.50 4.33
CA THR A 75 -11.66 -2.90 4.48
C THR A 75 -12.67 -3.31 3.41
N GLU A 76 -13.40 -2.36 2.83
CA GLU A 76 -14.28 -2.56 1.67
C GLU A 76 -13.53 -3.07 0.41
N ASN A 77 -12.31 -2.59 0.15
CA ASN A 77 -11.49 -3.08 -0.97
C ASN A 77 -10.99 -4.52 -0.74
N LEU A 78 -10.95 -4.97 0.52
CA LEU A 78 -10.52 -6.33 0.91
C LEU A 78 -11.65 -7.35 0.82
N LYS A 79 -12.92 -6.93 0.93
CA LYS A 79 -14.09 -7.82 0.76
C LYS A 79 -14.19 -8.43 -0.64
N LYS A 80 -13.52 -7.86 -1.64
CA LYS A 80 -13.46 -8.41 -3.02
C LYS A 80 -12.59 -9.67 -3.16
N ILE A 81 -11.80 -10.02 -2.15
CA ILE A 81 -10.90 -11.19 -2.18
C ILE A 81 -11.59 -12.46 -1.63
N ASP A 82 -12.74 -12.30 -0.96
CA ASP A 82 -13.51 -13.39 -0.33
C ASP A 82 -14.67 -13.91 -1.21
N ALA A 83 -14.68 -13.59 -2.51
CA ALA A 83 -15.75 -13.94 -3.47
C ALA A 83 -15.24 -14.81 -4.63
#